data_AF-A0A8X7NHS0-F1
#
_entry.id   AF-A0A8X7NHS0-F1
#
_cell.length_a   1.000
_cell.length_b   1.000
_cell.length_c   1.000
_cell.angle_alpha   90.00
_cell.angle_beta   90.00
_cell.angle_gamma   90.00
#
_symmetry.space_group_name_H-M   'P 1'
#
loop_
_entity.id
_entity.type
_entity.pdbx_description
1 polymer ?
#
loop_
_entity_poly.entity_id
_entity_poly.type
_entity_poly.pdbx_seq_one_letter_code
_entity_poly.pdbx_strand_id
1 'polypeptide(L)' 'MAALFAPFRNTYRYLQRSAHEQPVVFYSLLIGSVGPVLVVTVPAIRRQYGWKPAERIPMTYPLPQRARDEVSGFDDE' A
#
# COMPACT_ATOMS: atom_id res chain seq x y z
N MET A 1 -13.86 -10.03 -37.87
CA MET A 1 -14.07 -9.09 -36.73
C MET A 1 -14.73 -9.73 -35.50
N ALA A 2 -15.71 -10.64 -35.62
CA ALA A 2 -16.39 -11.22 -34.44
C ALA A 2 -15.53 -12.17 -33.57
N ALA A 3 -14.57 -12.88 -34.17
CA ALA A 3 -13.72 -13.84 -33.45
C ALA A 3 -12.76 -13.18 -32.43
N LEU A 4 -12.38 -11.91 -32.65
CA LEU A 4 -11.46 -11.18 -31.77
C LEU A 4 -12.08 -10.84 -30.40
N PHE A 5 -13.41 -10.68 -30.33
CA PHE A 5 -14.14 -10.33 -29.10
C PHE A 5 -14.83 -11.53 -28.44
N ALA A 6 -14.82 -12.69 -29.10
CA ALA A 6 -15.35 -13.94 -28.57
C ALA A 6 -14.79 -14.34 -27.18
N PRO A 7 -13.46 -14.25 -26.90
CA PRO A 7 -12.94 -14.60 -25.57
C PRO A 7 -13.49 -13.67 -24.48
N PHE A 8 -13.52 -12.36 -24.71
CA PHE A 8 -14.04 -11.39 -23.74
C PHE A 8 -15.53 -11.62 -23.40
N ARG A 9 -16.35 -11.94 -24.41
CA ARG A 9 -17.77 -12.27 -24.18
C ARG A 9 -17.93 -13.55 -23.35
N ASN A 10 -17.12 -14.57 -23.62
CA ASN A 10 -17.16 -15.83 -22.89
C ASN A 10 -16.70 -15.63 -21.44
N THR A 11 -15.64 -14.85 -21.22
CA THR A 11 -15.16 -14.49 -19.89
C THR A 11 -16.22 -13.71 -19.12
N TYR A 12 -16.87 -12.72 -19.73
CA TYR A 12 -17.94 -11.96 -19.05
C TYR A 12 -19.10 -12.85 -18.61
N ARG A 13 -19.57 -13.74 -19.49
CA ARG A 13 -20.64 -14.70 -19.15
C ARG A 13 -20.22 -15.66 -18.03
N TYR A 14 -18.96 -16.09 -18.02
CA TYR A 14 -18.42 -16.92 -16.94
C TYR A 14 -18.39 -16.17 -15.61
N LEU A 15 -17.87 -14.93 -15.58
CA LEU A 15 -17.84 -14.10 -14.37
C LEU A 15 -19.26 -13.83 -13.84
N GLN A 16 -20.20 -13.52 -14.73
CA GLN A 16 -21.61 -13.34 -14.37
C GLN A 16 -22.20 -14.62 -13.77
N ARG A 17 -21.95 -15.77 -14.37
CA ARG A 17 -22.40 -17.07 -13.84
C ARG A 17 -21.80 -17.35 -12.46
N SER A 18 -20.50 -17.17 -12.29
CA SER A 18 -19.81 -17.38 -11.02
C SER A 18 -20.33 -16.46 -9.92
N ALA A 19 -20.68 -15.21 -10.25
CA ALA A 19 -21.28 -14.27 -9.30
C ALA A 19 -22.66 -14.73 -8.79
N HIS A 20 -23.46 -15.41 -9.63
CA HIS A 20 -24.79 -15.89 -9.25
C HIS A 20 -24.79 -17.31 -8.64
N GLU A 21 -24.01 -18.24 -9.18
CA GLU A 21 -24.00 -19.64 -8.73
C GLU A 21 -23.09 -19.86 -7.50
N GLN A 22 -22.01 -19.09 -7.37
CA GLN A 22 -21.01 -19.22 -6.31
C GLN A 22 -20.60 -17.85 -5.75
N PRO A 23 -21.56 -17.07 -5.20
CA PRO A 23 -21.32 -15.69 -4.79
C PRO A 23 -20.20 -15.55 -3.77
N VAL A 24 -20.15 -16.46 -2.78
CA VAL A 24 -19.13 -16.41 -1.72
C VAL A 24 -17.72 -16.50 -2.29
N VAL A 25 -17.45 -17.52 -3.12
CA VAL A 25 -16.12 -17.72 -3.72
C VAL A 25 -15.74 -16.56 -4.64
N PHE A 26 -16.68 -16.13 -5.48
CA PHE A 26 -16.45 -15.05 -6.43
C PHE A 26 -16.10 -13.73 -5.74
N TYR A 27 -16.93 -13.28 -4.80
CA TYR A 27 -16.71 -12.00 -4.12
C TYR A 27 -15.55 -12.05 -3.13
N SER A 28 -15.27 -13.19 -2.48
CA SER A 28 -14.08 -13.34 -1.64
C SER A 28 -12.78 -13.13 -2.45
N LEU A 29 -12.69 -13.72 -3.65
CA LEU A 29 -11.53 -13.51 -4.52
C LEU A 29 -11.46 -12.08 -5.07
N LEU A 30 -12.61 -11.50 -5.44
CA LEU A 30 -12.66 -10.12 -5.93
C LEU A 30 -12.18 -9.15 -4.85
N ILE A 31 -12.75 -9.19 -3.65
CA ILE A 31 -12.39 -8.30 -2.54
C ILE A 31 -10.94 -8.57 -2.09
N GLY A 32 -10.55 -9.84 -2.01
CA GLY A 32 -9.18 -10.24 -1.66
C GLY A 32 -8.15 -9.73 -2.66
N SER A 33 -8.45 -9.74 -3.96
CA SER A 33 -7.53 -9.23 -5.01
C SER A 33 -7.52 -7.70 -5.12
N VAL A 34 -8.63 -7.03 -4.77
CA VAL A 34 -8.68 -5.55 -4.71
C VAL A 34 -7.66 -4.99 -3.73
N GLY A 35 -7.43 -5.64 -2.58
CA GLY A 35 -6.44 -5.19 -1.59
C GLY A 35 -5.03 -5.00 -2.16
N PRO A 36 -4.38 -6.05 -2.70
CA PRO A 36 -3.06 -5.94 -3.33
C PRO A 36 -3.01 -4.93 -4.47
N VAL A 37 -4.06 -4.86 -5.31
CA VAL A 37 -4.15 -3.88 -6.40
C VAL A 37 -4.10 -2.45 -5.84
N LEU A 38 -4.84 -2.17 -4.78
CA LEU A 38 -4.84 -0.86 -4.12
C LEU A 38 -3.49 -0.54 -3.48
N VAL A 39 -2.83 -1.52 -2.86
CA VAL A 39 -1.48 -1.31 -2.27
C VAL A 39 -0.47 -0.86 -3.32
N VAL A 40 -0.57 -1.36 -4.56
CA VAL A 40 0.35 -0.97 -5.64
C VAL A 40 -0.05 0.36 -6.27
N THR A 41 -1.35 0.59 -6.49
CA THR A 41 -1.85 1.74 -7.28
C THR A 41 -2.04 3.02 -6.46
N VAL A 42 -2.61 2.91 -5.26
CA VAL A 42 -2.99 4.07 -4.42
C VAL A 42 -1.78 4.91 -4.00
N PRO A 43 -0.61 4.37 -3.61
CA PRO A 43 0.51 5.20 -3.16
C PRO A 43 1.05 6.12 -4.25
N ALA A 44 1.05 5.71 -5.51
CA ALA A 44 1.48 6.56 -6.62
C ALA A 44 0.51 7.75 -6.80
N ILE A 45 -0.79 7.48 -6.82
CA ILE A 45 -1.84 8.50 -6.91
C ILE A 45 -1.77 9.46 -5.72
N ARG A 46 -1.62 8.93 -4.50
CA ARG A 46 -1.57 9.73 -3.27
C ARG A 46 -0.37 10.69 -3.25
N ARG A 47 0.80 10.25 -3.75
CA ARG A 47 2.00 11.10 -3.86
C ARG A 47 1.80 12.24 -4.85
N GLN A 48 1.06 12.02 -5.95
CA GLN A 48 0.75 13.09 -6.92
C GLN A 48 -0.14 14.18 -6.31
N TYR A 49 -1.01 13.82 -5.36
CA TYR A 49 -1.81 14.78 -4.59
C TYR A 49 -1.06 15.44 -3.42
N GLY A 50 0.27 15.36 -3.39
CA GLY A 50 1.10 16.06 -2.40
C GLY A 50 1.21 15.36 -1.05
N TRP A 51 0.68 14.14 -0.91
CA TRP A 51 0.90 13.38 0.32
C TRP A 51 2.36 12.93 0.45
N LYS A 52 2.93 13.16 1.64
CA LYS A 52 4.26 12.68 2.03
C LYS A 52 4.15 11.71 3.21
N PRO A 53 4.93 10.61 3.22
CA PRO A 53 5.05 9.76 4.40
C PRO A 53 5.50 10.56 5.62
N ALA A 54 5.00 10.18 6.80
CA ALA A 54 5.49 10.75 8.05
C ALA A 54 6.98 10.40 8.24
N GLU A 55 7.73 11.33 8.84
CA GLU A 55 9.11 11.07 9.23
C GLU A 55 9.17 9.97 10.29
N ARG A 56 10.27 9.22 10.30
CA ARG A 56 10.45 8.12 11.24
C ARG A 56 10.66 8.68 12.65
N ILE A 57 9.83 8.25 13.59
CA ILE A 57 9.98 8.59 15.01
C ILE A 57 11.32 8.02 15.52
N PRO A 58 12.07 8.76 16.35
CA PRO A 58 13.29 8.25 16.97
C PRO A 58 12.96 7.03 17.83
N MET A 59 13.61 5.91 17.53
CA MET A 59 13.47 4.65 18.29
C MET A 59 14.47 4.56 19.45
N THR A 60 15.43 5.49 19.50
CA THR A 60 16.52 5.54 20.46
C THR A 60 16.80 6.99 20.83
N TYR A 61 17.57 7.21 21.90
CA TYR A 61 18.04 8.54 22.24
C TYR A 61 18.81 9.14 21.04
N PRO A 62 18.46 10.37 20.58
CA PRO A 62 19.08 10.97 19.43
C PRO A 62 20.48 11.47 19.80
N LEU A 63 21.47 10.59 19.67
CA LEU A 63 22.88 10.94 19.84
C LEU A 63 23.33 11.85 18.70
N PRO A 64 23.82 13.06 18.98
CA PRO A 64 24.36 13.93 17.94
C PRO A 64 25.67 13.33 17.41
N GLN A 65 25.84 13.32 16.08
CA GLN A 65 27.06 12.84 15.44
C GLN A 65 28.14 13.93 15.43
N ARG A 66 28.62 14.28 16.63
CA ARG A 66 29.67 15.27 16.84
C ARG A 66 30.68 14.79 17.88
N ALA A 67 31.87 15.39 17.87
CA ALA A 67 32.84 15.21 18.95
C ALA A 67 32.29 15.76 20.27
N ARG A 68 32.83 15.28 21.40
CA ARG A 68 32.50 15.81 22.72
C ARG A 68 33.06 17.23 22.83
N ASP A 69 32.24 18.13 23.34
CA ASP A 69 32.70 19.45 23.77
C ASP A 69 33.07 19.38 25.25
N GLU A 70 34.07 20.17 25.66
CA GLU A 70 34.35 20.42 27.07
C GLU A 70 33.19 21.25 27.65
N VAL A 71 32.65 20.78 28.77
CA VAL A 71 31.53 21.43 29.48
C VAL A 71 31.95 21.66 30.93
N SER A 72 31.59 22.81 31.50
CA SER A 72 31.88 23.20 32.88
C SER A 72 30.62 23.76 33.55
N GLY A 73 30.50 23.67 34.88
CA GLY A 73 29.46 24.40 35.63
C GLY A 73 28.68 23.60 36.68
N PHE A 74 28.90 22.28 36.75
CA PHE A 74 28.36 21.40 37.81
C PHE A 74 29.47 20.48 38.33
N ASP A 75 30.69 21.00 38.39
CA ASP A 75 31.85 20.27 38.90
C ASP A 75 31.79 20.28 40.44
N ASP A 76 32.05 19.14 41.09
CA ASP A 76 32.08 19.02 42.55
C ASP A 76 33.35 19.72 43.08
N GLU A 77 33.23 20.59 44.09
CA GLU A 77 34.38 21.29 44.73
C GLU A 77 35.44 20.33 45.29
#